data_AF-A0A6N6MSZ7-F1
#
_entry.id   AF-A0A6N6MSZ7-F1
#
_cell.length_a   1.000
_cell.length_b   1.000
_cell.length_c   1.000
_cell.angle_alpha   90.00
_cell.angle_beta   90.00
_cell.angle_gamma   90.00
#
_symmetry.space_group_name_H-M   'P 1'
#
loop_
_entity.id
_entity.type
_entity.pdbx_description
1 polymer ?
#
loop_
_entity_poly.entity_id
_entity_poly.type
_entity_poly.pdbx_seq_one_letter_code
_entity_poly.pdbx_strand_id
1 'polypeptide(L)'
;MANLDEQDTNIPGTLFVSTALGAHGPRVKWYPGKAGRTLPCLIVSVGPDPKLRDDFLPPAVSRIAAPRVMAWVRLNHGALLDFWNNGASWNRREVSAFLDALQPLPK
;
A
#
# COMPACT_ATOMS: atom_id res chain seq x y z
N MET A 1 -8.02 3.30 7.23
CA MET A 1 -6.91 3.70 6.33
C MET A 1 -5.69 4.05 7.16
N ALA A 2 -4.49 3.90 6.62
CA ALA A 2 -3.23 4.24 7.29
C ALA A 2 -2.16 4.68 6.29
N ASN A 3 -1.23 5.52 6.75
CA ASN A 3 0.01 5.85 6.05
C ASN A 3 1.14 5.11 6.76
N LEU A 4 1.85 4.27 6.02
CA LEU A 4 2.97 3.48 6.49
C LEU A 4 4.26 4.08 5.92
N ASP A 5 5.24 4.31 6.77
CA ASP A 5 6.52 4.89 6.35
C ASP A 5 7.60 3.82 6.12
N GLU A 6 8.85 4.25 5.99
CA GLU A 6 9.98 3.35 5.76
C GLU A 6 10.24 2.43 6.95
N GLN A 7 9.94 2.85 8.19
CA GLN A 7 10.10 2.01 9.38
C GLN A 7 9.11 0.84 9.38
N ASP A 8 7.91 1.07 8.84
CA ASP A 8 6.86 0.05 8.73
C ASP A 8 7.10 -0.93 7.58
N THR A 9 7.74 -0.47 6.49
CA THR A 9 7.73 -1.21 5.21
C THR A 9 9.10 -1.59 4.66
N ASN A 10 10.18 -0.99 5.17
CA ASN A 10 11.51 -0.99 4.56
C ASN A 10 11.51 -0.52 3.09
N ILE A 11 10.61 0.39 2.72
CA ILE A 11 10.58 1.06 1.41
C ILE A 11 10.66 2.56 1.63
N PRO A 12 11.65 3.28 1.05
CA PRO A 12 11.67 4.73 1.11
C PRO A 12 10.37 5.34 0.57
N GLY A 13 9.79 6.28 1.32
CA GLY A 13 8.52 6.94 0.98
C GLY A 13 7.37 6.58 1.92
N THR A 14 6.14 6.69 1.43
CA THR A 14 4.93 6.39 2.21
C THR A 14 3.98 5.50 1.42
N LEU A 15 3.61 4.36 2.01
CA LEU A 15 2.55 3.49 1.54
C LEU A 15 1.22 3.86 2.20
N PHE A 16 0.27 4.32 1.40
CA PHE A 16 -1.10 4.53 1.81
C PHE A 16 -1.93 3.27 1.58
N VAL A 17 -2.46 2.72 2.68
CA VAL A 17 -3.38 1.58 2.69
C VAL A 17 -4.78 2.04 3.10
N SER A 18 -5.80 1.57 2.39
CA SER A 18 -7.19 1.92 2.68
C SER A 18 -8.11 0.72 2.59
N THR A 19 -9.27 0.86 3.23
CA THR A 19 -10.44 0.01 3.01
C THR A 19 -11.04 0.32 1.63
N ALA A 20 -12.10 -0.39 1.25
CA ALA A 20 -12.81 -0.14 0.00
C ALA A 20 -13.18 1.33 -0.21
N LEU A 21 -12.85 1.87 -1.40
CA LEU A 21 -13.09 3.26 -1.78
C LEU A 21 -13.86 3.32 -3.11
N GLY A 22 -15.17 3.53 -3.03
CA GLY A 22 -16.05 3.67 -4.19
C GLY A 22 -16.04 2.45 -5.09
N ALA A 23 -16.12 2.66 -6.41
CA ALA A 23 -16.15 1.60 -7.42
C ALA A 23 -14.77 1.02 -7.78
N HIS A 24 -13.71 1.40 -7.08
CA HIS A 24 -12.38 0.93 -7.39
C HIS A 24 -12.09 -0.44 -6.77
N GLY A 25 -11.24 -1.23 -7.42
CA GLY A 25 -10.73 -2.48 -6.86
C GLY A 25 -9.67 -2.28 -5.74
N PRO A 26 -9.34 -3.37 -5.03
CA PRO A 26 -8.31 -3.40 -4.00
C PRO A 26 -6.97 -2.86 -4.48
N ARG A 27 -6.40 -1.90 -3.77
CA ARG A 27 -5.11 -1.29 -4.11
C ARG A 27 -4.47 -0.59 -2.93
N VAL A 28 -3.16 -0.44 -3.01
CA VAL A 28 -2.37 0.49 -2.20
C VAL A 28 -1.85 1.62 -3.09
N LYS A 29 -1.48 2.74 -2.48
CA LYS A 29 -0.76 3.81 -3.17
C LYS A 29 0.60 4.03 -2.52
N TRP A 30 1.64 4.24 -3.29
CA TRP A 30 2.95 4.65 -2.77
C TRP A 30 3.31 6.05 -3.24
N TYR A 31 3.86 6.85 -2.33
CA TYR A 31 4.29 8.22 -2.56
C TYR A 31 5.79 8.34 -2.24
N PRO A 32 6.58 9.11 -3.00
CA PRO A 32 8.00 9.34 -2.70
C PRO A 32 8.25 10.04 -1.36
N GLY A 33 7.25 10.76 -0.84
CA GLY A 33 7.24 11.40 0.46
C GLY A 33 5.88 11.20 1.14
N LYS A 34 5.38 12.22 1.86
CA LYS A 34 4.07 12.15 2.51
C LYS A 34 2.94 11.89 1.50
N ALA A 35 1.99 11.04 1.88
CA ALA A 35 0.81 10.76 1.08
C ALA A 35 -0.07 12.01 0.88
N GLY A 36 -0.63 12.18 -0.32
CA GLY A 36 -1.51 13.29 -0.66
C GLY A 36 -2.50 12.96 -1.76
N ARG A 37 -3.71 13.54 -1.70
CA ARG A 37 -4.82 13.18 -2.62
C ARG A 37 -4.52 13.51 -4.08
N THR A 38 -3.76 14.57 -4.33
CA THR A 38 -3.44 15.10 -5.66
C THR A 38 -1.97 14.93 -6.04
N LEU A 39 -1.19 14.26 -5.18
CA LEU A 39 0.24 14.08 -5.42
C LEU A 39 0.48 12.89 -6.36
N PRO A 40 1.50 12.97 -7.22
CA PRO A 40 1.95 11.83 -8.00
C PRO A 40 2.25 10.61 -7.15
N CYS A 41 1.84 9.43 -7.62
CA CYS A 41 1.98 8.18 -6.87
C CYS A 41 2.09 6.95 -7.76
N LEU A 42 2.56 5.85 -7.18
CA LEU A 42 2.35 4.52 -7.73
C LEU A 42 1.05 3.96 -7.17
N ILE A 43 0.28 3.27 -8.00
CA ILE A 43 -0.92 2.55 -7.60
C ILE A 43 -0.69 1.08 -7.91
N VAL A 44 -0.79 0.24 -6.88
CA VAL A 44 -0.57 -1.21 -7.02
C VAL A 44 -1.82 -1.94 -6.56
N SER A 45 -2.41 -2.76 -7.43
CA SER A 45 -3.58 -3.56 -7.07
C SER A 45 -3.22 -4.62 -6.03
N VAL A 46 -4.12 -4.91 -5.11
CA VAL A 46 -3.97 -6.03 -4.18
C VAL A 46 -4.63 -7.27 -4.80
N GLY A 47 -3.83 -8.30 -5.06
CA GLY A 47 -4.26 -9.55 -5.66
C GLY A 47 -3.08 -10.52 -5.81
N PRO A 48 -3.32 -11.77 -6.25
CA PRO A 48 -2.28 -12.78 -6.41
C PRO A 48 -1.22 -12.39 -7.45
N ASP A 49 -1.59 -11.60 -8.46
CA ASP A 49 -0.67 -10.94 -9.36
C ASP A 49 -0.94 -9.42 -9.39
N PRO A 50 -0.23 -8.64 -8.55
CA PRO A 50 -0.42 -7.19 -8.47
C PRO A 50 -0.08 -6.50 -9.79
N LYS A 51 -0.99 -5.62 -10.24
CA LYS A 51 -0.78 -4.74 -11.38
C LYS A 51 -0.35 -3.37 -10.90
N LEU A 52 0.67 -2.84 -11.55
CA LEU A 52 1.18 -1.49 -11.33
C LEU A 52 0.53 -0.50 -12.30
N ARG A 53 0.18 0.66 -11.78
CA ARG A 53 -0.13 1.85 -12.57
C ARG A 53 0.67 3.01 -12.01
N ASP A 54 1.43 3.66 -12.89
CA ASP A 54 2.05 4.96 -12.59
C ASP A 54 0.99 6.07 -12.70
N ASP A 55 1.00 6.99 -11.75
CA ASP A 55 0.12 8.16 -11.73
C ASP A 55 0.97 9.44 -11.63
N PHE A 56 1.53 9.83 -12.78
CA PHE A 56 2.31 11.06 -13.00
C PHE A 56 3.66 11.15 -12.26
N LEU A 57 4.30 10.02 -11.93
CA LEU A 57 5.63 10.04 -11.32
C LEU A 57 6.73 10.21 -12.37
N PRO A 58 7.89 10.80 -11.99
CA PRO A 58 9.08 10.76 -12.84
C PRO A 58 9.46 9.29 -13.13
N PRO A 59 9.74 8.91 -14.40
CA PRO A 59 9.98 7.50 -14.77
C PRO A 59 11.11 6.82 -14.00
N ALA A 60 12.16 7.57 -13.62
CA ALA A 60 13.26 7.03 -12.83
C ALA A 60 12.81 6.65 -11.39
N VAL A 61 11.99 7.49 -10.76
CA VAL A 61 11.45 7.24 -9.42
C VAL A 61 10.53 6.03 -9.44
N SER A 62 9.63 5.98 -10.42
CA SER A 62 8.73 4.86 -10.66
C SER A 62 9.47 3.52 -10.81
N ARG A 63 10.50 3.49 -11.67
CA ARG A 63 11.30 2.28 -11.93
C ARG A 63 12.00 1.74 -10.68
N ILE A 64 12.47 2.62 -9.79
CA ILE A 64 13.15 2.23 -8.55
C ILE A 64 12.16 1.69 -7.51
N ALA A 65 11.03 2.36 -7.33
CA ALA A 65 10.07 2.02 -6.28
C ALA A 65 9.18 0.82 -6.65
N ALA A 66 8.77 0.71 -7.91
CA ALA A 66 7.84 -0.30 -8.42
C ALA A 66 8.12 -1.74 -7.95
N PRO A 67 9.32 -2.32 -8.16
CA PRO A 67 9.57 -3.71 -7.78
C PRO A 67 9.46 -3.94 -6.27
N ARG A 68 9.88 -2.96 -5.45
CA ARG A 68 9.81 -3.04 -3.98
C ARG A 68 8.36 -2.96 -3.51
N VAL A 69 7.60 -2.00 -4.02
CA VAL A 69 6.17 -1.86 -3.66
C VAL A 69 5.39 -3.10 -4.06
N MET A 70 5.62 -3.64 -5.27
CA MET A 70 4.97 -4.88 -5.70
C MET A 70 5.35 -6.08 -4.83
N ALA A 71 6.63 -6.22 -4.45
CA ALA A 71 7.07 -7.28 -3.57
C ALA A 71 6.39 -7.20 -2.18
N TRP A 72 6.28 -5.99 -1.62
CA TRP A 72 5.65 -5.78 -0.32
C TRP A 72 4.14 -6.06 -0.36
N VAL A 73 3.45 -5.66 -1.45
CA VAL A 73 2.04 -6.00 -1.66
C VAL A 73 1.84 -7.51 -1.78
N ARG A 74 2.72 -8.23 -2.49
CA ARG A 74 2.67 -9.70 -2.59
C ARG A 74 2.85 -10.36 -1.23
N LEU A 75 3.83 -9.89 -0.45
CA LEU A 75 4.12 -10.40 0.89
C LEU A 75 2.90 -10.26 1.82
N ASN A 76 2.21 -9.13 1.75
CA ASN A 76 1.11 -8.78 2.65
C ASN A 76 -0.28 -8.99 2.04
N HIS A 77 -0.40 -9.69 0.91
CA HIS A 77 -1.61 -9.64 0.08
C HIS A 77 -2.89 -10.04 0.85
N GLY A 78 -2.82 -11.10 1.66
CA GLY A 78 -3.99 -11.62 2.37
C GLY A 78 -4.53 -10.62 3.40
N ALA A 79 -3.64 -10.06 4.22
CA ALA A 79 -3.98 -9.05 5.22
C ALA A 79 -4.50 -7.77 4.55
N LEU A 80 -3.87 -7.32 3.46
CA LEU A 80 -4.31 -6.14 2.72
C LEU A 80 -5.69 -6.34 2.09
N LEU A 81 -5.98 -7.53 1.57
CA LEU A 81 -7.27 -7.85 0.98
C LEU A 81 -8.37 -7.95 2.04
N ASP A 82 -8.08 -8.54 3.20
CA ASP A 82 -9.00 -8.59 4.33
C ASP A 82 -9.32 -7.17 4.84
N PHE A 83 -8.29 -6.35 5.06
CA PHE A 83 -8.47 -4.95 5.44
C PHE A 83 -9.26 -4.16 4.39
N TRP A 84 -9.03 -4.42 3.10
CA TRP A 84 -9.80 -3.80 2.03
C TRP A 84 -11.31 -4.09 2.16
N ASN A 85 -11.67 -5.36 2.35
CA ASN A 85 -13.06 -5.83 2.35
C ASN A 85 -13.78 -5.53 3.67
N ASN A 86 -13.10 -5.71 4.80
CA ASN A 86 -13.71 -5.74 6.13
C ASN A 86 -13.26 -4.60 7.04
N GLY A 87 -12.12 -3.98 6.76
CA GLY A 87 -11.49 -3.00 7.66
C GLY A 87 -12.29 -1.73 7.94
N ALA A 88 -13.37 -1.47 7.17
CA ALA A 88 -14.24 -0.32 7.40
C ALA A 88 -15.15 -0.50 8.63
N SER A 89 -15.44 -1.74 9.04
CA SER A 89 -16.24 -2.06 10.23
C SER A 89 -15.39 -2.41 11.45
N TRP A 90 -14.08 -2.55 11.28
CA TRP A 90 -13.16 -2.91 12.36
C TRP A 90 -13.07 -1.84 13.43
N ASN A 91 -13.02 -2.28 14.68
CA ASN A 91 -12.72 -1.44 15.81
C ASN A 91 -11.21 -1.15 15.90
N ARG A 92 -10.82 -0.26 16.82
CA ARG A 92 -9.42 0.16 16.99
C ARG A 92 -8.46 -1.02 17.20
N ARG A 93 -8.83 -2.04 17.99
CA ARG A 93 -7.95 -3.18 18.30
C ARG A 93 -7.71 -4.04 17.06
N GLU A 94 -8.74 -4.25 16.26
CA GLU A 94 -8.65 -5.00 15.00
C GLU A 94 -7.76 -4.25 13.99
N VAL A 95 -7.90 -2.93 13.87
CA VAL A 95 -7.02 -2.11 13.03
C VAL A 95 -5.57 -2.17 13.51
N SER A 96 -5.32 -2.07 14.82
CA SER A 96 -3.97 -2.19 15.37
C SER A 96 -3.37 -3.57 15.08
N ALA A 97 -4.11 -4.65 15.33
CA ALA A 97 -3.64 -6.01 15.05
C ALA A 97 -3.31 -6.22 13.56
N PHE A 98 -4.09 -5.63 12.66
CA PHE A 98 -3.76 -5.63 11.23
C PHE A 98 -2.45 -4.91 10.93
N LEU A 99 -2.24 -3.72 11.48
CA LEU A 99 -1.00 -2.96 11.27
C LEU A 99 0.22 -3.71 11.82
N ASP A 100 0.10 -4.28 13.02
CA ASP A 100 1.17 -5.03 13.67
C ASP A 100 1.51 -6.35 12.93
N ALA A 101 0.55 -6.90 12.18
CA ALA A 101 0.75 -8.12 11.39
C ALA A 101 1.39 -7.86 10.01
N LEU A 102 1.47 -6.61 9.55
CA LEU A 102 2.11 -6.29 8.28
C LEU A 102 3.62 -6.54 8.38
N GLN A 103 4.16 -7.18 7.35
CA GLN A 103 5.56 -7.54 7.28
C GLN A 103 6.32 -6.51 6.42
N PRO A 104 7.40 -5.90 6.92
CA PRO A 104 8.29 -5.10 6.09
C PRO A 104 9.03 -6.00 5.10
N LEU A 105 9.59 -5.41 4.03
CA LEU A 105 10.48 -6.18 3.15
C LEU A 105 11.73 -6.66 3.92
N PRO A 106 12.25 -7.86 3.61
CA PRO A 106 13.57 -8.28 4.07
C PRO A 106 14.63 -7.24 3.67
N LYS A 107 15.61 -7.00 4.57
CA LYS A 107 16.73 -6.10 4.30
C LYS A 107 17.76 -6.74 3.38
#